data_AF-A0A1H5V4Y1-F1
#
_entry.id   AF-A0A1H5V4Y1-F1
#
_cell.length_a   1.000
_cell.length_b   1.000
_cell.length_c   1.000
_cell.angle_alpha   90.00
_cell.angle_beta   90.00
_cell.angle_gamma   90.00
#
_symmetry.space_group_name_H-M   'P 1'
#
loop_
_entity.id
_entity.type
_entity.pdbx_description
1 polymer ?
#
loop_
_entity_poly.entity_id
_entity_poly.type
_entity_poly.pdbx_seq_one_letter_code
_entity_poly.pdbx_strand_id
1 'polypeptide(L)'
;MPAVTPDSEVPLDNMGPEVLPARRRRPRPGGRHRGAESFALPPDSPPLILAVPGALDASVPPVPPGRPGAPEPSGRPVVAGVAGALALLTEHAHTGRPVVLGHLAGSAASLGAALAAAAAAGRAPDMPPAVVVPLLAGPDPVIDRALRETVVASGVPAVIAEPLGPHPLIAQALHERLAEAGLARADRIRMMTTVTVAGGVVIAVPGGPAAVRDAEVSAVLLASRLAVPATAASLEDGPDAISPAEAAARLRAAGATHVAFAPYVIGPEVAPARLAMLSKLAADTGAGLAAPLGDHPVLAHLIALRYVEALEKALREGQLH
;
A
#
# COMPACT_ATOMS: atom_id res chain seq x y z
N MET A 1 15.71 59.39 67.54
CA MET A 1 14.27 59.60 67.79
C MET A 1 13.58 59.71 66.44
N PRO A 2 12.43 59.05 66.28
CA PRO A 2 12.12 58.05 65.24
C PRO A 2 11.19 58.65 64.16
N ALA A 3 10.76 57.97 63.08
CA ALA A 3 10.02 56.71 63.02
C ALA A 3 9.95 56.18 61.56
N VAL A 4 10.24 54.88 61.36
CA VAL A 4 9.28 53.81 61.01
C VAL A 4 8.94 53.73 59.51
N THR A 5 9.59 52.78 58.84
CA THR A 5 9.12 52.05 57.65
C THR A 5 8.09 50.99 58.09
N PRO A 6 7.17 50.52 57.22
CA PRO A 6 7.53 49.42 56.32
C PRO A 6 6.85 49.40 54.93
N ASP A 7 7.56 48.74 54.01
CA ASP A 7 7.12 47.81 52.95
C ASP A 7 6.24 48.21 51.75
N SER A 8 6.71 47.69 50.61
CA SER A 8 6.02 47.30 49.37
C SER A 8 5.63 48.41 48.39
N GLU A 9 5.80 48.33 47.06
CA GLU A 9 6.26 47.32 46.10
C GLU A 9 6.42 48.05 44.73
N VAL A 10 7.34 47.57 43.89
CA VAL A 10 7.51 47.87 42.44
C VAL A 10 7.05 46.59 41.69
N PRO A 11 6.62 46.52 40.39
CA PRO A 11 6.52 47.50 39.28
C PRO A 11 5.18 47.42 38.50
N LEU A 12 5.02 48.20 37.42
CA LEU A 12 4.14 47.83 36.28
C LEU A 12 4.93 47.90 34.96
N ASP A 13 5.70 46.84 34.67
CA ASP A 13 6.31 46.62 33.36
C ASP A 13 5.33 45.86 32.44
N ASN A 14 4.84 46.59 31.44
CA ASN A 14 4.68 46.18 30.04
C ASN A 14 4.19 44.74 29.73
N MET A 15 2.87 44.52 29.79
CA MET A 15 2.22 43.30 29.30
C MET A 15 2.05 43.36 27.76
N GLY A 16 3.03 42.82 27.03
CA GLY A 16 2.87 42.45 25.62
C GLY A 16 1.94 41.24 25.44
N PRO A 17 1.33 41.05 24.26
CA PRO A 17 0.25 40.08 24.08
C PRO A 17 0.74 38.64 24.24
N GLU A 18 -0.09 37.86 24.94
CA GLU A 18 -0.06 36.41 25.09
C GLU A 18 0.56 35.68 23.91
N VAL A 19 1.68 35.01 24.19
CA VAL A 19 2.38 34.12 23.26
C VAL A 19 1.47 32.94 22.94
N LEU A 20 0.86 32.97 21.75
CA LEU A 20 0.19 31.81 21.17
C LEU A 20 1.15 30.60 21.19
N PRO A 21 0.69 29.39 21.53
CA PRO A 21 1.55 28.22 21.62
C PRO A 21 2.22 27.95 20.27
N ALA A 22 3.51 28.30 20.19
CA ALA A 22 4.33 28.01 19.02
C ALA A 22 4.41 26.49 18.87
N ARG A 23 3.93 25.95 17.75
CA ARG A 23 4.14 24.54 17.37
C ARG A 23 5.64 24.28 17.43
N ARG A 24 6.11 23.58 18.46
CA ARG A 24 7.47 23.03 18.51
C ARG A 24 7.63 22.13 17.29
N ARG A 25 8.36 22.60 16.29
CA ARG A 25 8.75 21.75 15.16
C ARG A 25 9.61 20.63 15.75
N ARG A 26 9.15 19.39 15.56
CA ARG A 26 9.91 18.18 15.90
C ARG A 26 11.32 18.33 15.31
N PRO A 27 12.41 18.12 16.07
CA PRO A 27 13.74 18.13 15.50
C PRO A 27 13.80 17.10 14.38
N ARG A 28 14.18 17.54 13.17
CA ARG A 28 14.36 16.66 12.02
C ARG A 28 15.55 15.75 12.32
N PRO A 29 15.41 14.41 12.32
CA PRO A 29 16.56 13.53 12.35
C PRO A 29 17.40 13.78 11.10
N GLY A 30 18.63 14.26 11.30
CA GLY A 30 19.57 14.55 10.22
C GLY A 30 20.13 13.26 9.64
N GLY A 31 19.60 12.85 8.49
CA GLY A 31 20.23 11.92 7.56
C GLY A 31 19.87 12.37 6.16
N ARG A 32 20.86 12.64 5.30
CA ARG A 32 20.67 13.30 3.99
C ARG A 32 19.80 12.54 2.98
N HIS A 33 19.19 11.42 3.38
CA HIS A 33 18.31 10.60 2.55
C HIS A 33 17.06 10.04 3.27
N ARG A 34 16.77 10.44 4.53
CA ARG A 34 15.59 9.92 5.24
C ARG A 34 14.50 11.00 5.30
N GLY A 35 13.40 10.74 4.59
CA GLY A 35 12.19 11.56 4.67
C GLY A 35 11.57 11.50 6.07
N ALA A 36 10.70 12.45 6.38
CA ALA A 36 9.97 12.49 7.65
C ALA A 36 8.97 11.32 7.82
N GLU A 37 8.81 10.48 6.80
CA GLU A 37 7.85 9.37 6.70
C GLU A 37 8.53 7.98 6.78
N SER A 38 9.79 7.91 7.20
CA SER A 38 10.45 6.63 7.45
C SER A 38 10.02 6.04 8.80
N PHE A 39 9.57 4.79 8.79
CA PHE A 39 9.33 3.99 9.99
C PHE A 39 10.68 3.44 10.46
N ALA A 40 11.30 4.10 11.44
CA ALA A 40 12.49 3.55 12.08
C ALA A 40 12.10 2.31 12.89
N LEU A 41 12.24 1.13 12.29
CA LEU A 41 11.98 -0.14 12.96
C LEU A 41 13.11 -0.46 13.95
N PRO A 42 12.79 -0.93 15.17
CA PRO A 42 13.78 -1.49 16.08
C PRO A 42 14.68 -2.55 15.39
N PRO A 43 15.95 -2.69 15.82
CA PRO A 43 16.86 -3.68 15.25
C PRO A 43 16.33 -5.11 15.38
N ASP A 44 15.52 -5.39 16.40
CA ASP A 44 14.96 -6.71 16.69
C ASP A 44 13.53 -6.90 16.19
N SER A 45 13.03 -6.00 15.32
CA SER A 45 11.72 -6.15 14.69
C SER A 45 11.63 -7.42 13.83
N PRO A 46 10.45 -8.06 13.78
CA PRO A 46 10.27 -9.28 13.04
C PRO A 46 10.43 -9.06 11.53
N PRO A 47 10.91 -10.07 10.78
CA PRO A 47 11.02 -9.99 9.34
C PRO A 47 9.67 -9.68 8.69
N LEU A 48 9.69 -8.73 7.75
CA LEU A 48 8.55 -8.37 6.90
C LEU A 48 8.59 -9.24 5.65
N ILE A 49 7.57 -10.09 5.48
CA ILE A 49 7.38 -10.90 4.28
C ILE A 49 6.23 -10.28 3.48
N LEU A 50 6.47 -9.92 2.24
CA LEU A 50 5.44 -9.50 1.30
C LEU A 50 4.93 -10.73 0.55
N ALA A 51 3.70 -11.16 0.84
CA ALA A 51 3.08 -12.31 0.21
C ALA A 51 2.54 -11.91 -1.18
N VAL A 52 3.11 -12.51 -2.22
CA VAL A 52 2.78 -12.20 -3.62
C VAL A 52 1.80 -13.24 -4.15
N PRO A 53 0.60 -12.83 -4.60
CA PRO A 53 -0.31 -13.72 -5.31
C PRO A 53 0.33 -14.27 -6.59
N GLY A 54 -0.01 -15.50 -6.94
CA GLY A 54 0.49 -16.14 -8.16
C GLY A 54 1.81 -16.88 -8.00
N ALA A 55 2.29 -17.42 -9.12
CA ALA A 55 3.42 -18.31 -9.17
C ALA A 55 4.71 -17.61 -9.59
N LEU A 56 5.83 -17.98 -8.96
CA LEU A 56 7.15 -17.78 -9.51
C LEU A 56 7.80 -19.14 -9.76
N ASP A 57 7.97 -19.47 -11.03
CA ASP A 57 8.71 -20.66 -11.42
C ASP A 57 10.19 -20.33 -11.59
N ALA A 58 11.06 -21.20 -11.08
CA ALA A 58 12.49 -21.07 -11.30
C ALA A 58 12.78 -21.26 -12.80
N SER A 59 12.97 -20.17 -13.55
CA SER A 59 13.56 -20.26 -14.88
C SER A 59 15.06 -20.51 -14.73
N VAL A 60 15.46 -21.78 -14.65
CA VAL A 60 16.76 -22.43 -14.99
C VAL A 60 16.91 -23.73 -14.17
N PRO A 61 17.25 -24.88 -14.78
CA PRO A 61 17.50 -26.12 -14.04
C PRO A 61 18.72 -25.98 -13.11
N PRO A 62 18.78 -26.72 -11.99
CA PRO A 62 19.90 -26.64 -11.06
C PRO A 62 21.22 -26.92 -11.79
N VAL A 63 22.13 -25.95 -11.77
CA VAL A 63 23.52 -26.17 -12.18
C VAL A 63 24.10 -27.19 -11.19
N PRO A 64 24.65 -28.33 -11.64
CA PRO A 64 25.20 -29.33 -10.73
C PRO A 64 26.36 -28.73 -9.92
N PRO A 65 26.49 -29.07 -8.61
CA PRO A 65 27.56 -28.56 -7.78
C PRO A 65 28.89 -29.16 -8.27
N GLY A 66 29.86 -28.31 -8.62
CA GLY A 66 31.19 -28.79 -8.98
C GLY A 66 32.04 -27.95 -9.93
N ARG A 67 31.66 -26.71 -10.29
CA ARG A 67 32.57 -25.83 -11.05
C ARG A 67 33.39 -24.95 -10.09
N PRO A 68 34.71 -25.15 -9.97
CA PRO A 68 35.56 -24.27 -9.18
C PRO A 68 35.54 -22.87 -9.81
N GLY A 69 35.20 -21.84 -9.05
CA GLY A 69 35.12 -20.45 -9.52
C GLY A 69 33.72 -19.91 -9.83
N ALA A 70 32.65 -20.66 -9.52
CA ALA A 70 31.33 -20.03 -9.45
C ALA A 70 31.31 -19.03 -8.28
N PRO A 71 30.82 -17.79 -8.47
CA PRO A 71 30.63 -16.86 -7.36
C PRO A 71 29.76 -17.56 -6.32
N GLU A 72 30.18 -17.49 -5.05
CA GLU A 72 29.30 -17.91 -3.96
C GLU A 72 27.93 -17.21 -4.13
N PRO A 73 26.80 -17.87 -3.83
CA PRO A 73 25.50 -17.24 -3.88
C PRO A 73 25.33 -16.28 -2.68
N SER A 74 26.23 -15.32 -2.53
CA SER A 74 25.99 -14.09 -1.80
C SER A 74 25.16 -13.17 -2.70
N GLY A 75 23.86 -13.41 -2.78
CA GLY A 75 23.01 -12.59 -3.63
C GLY A 75 21.55 -12.99 -3.53
N ARG A 76 20.79 -12.23 -2.75
CA ARG A 76 19.32 -12.30 -2.69
C ARG A 76 18.76 -12.40 -4.12
N PRO A 77 17.76 -13.25 -4.39
CA PRO A 77 17.05 -13.18 -5.66
C PRO A 77 16.38 -11.81 -5.76
N VAL A 78 16.92 -10.92 -6.60
CA VAL A 78 16.25 -9.68 -7.00
C VAL A 78 15.07 -10.14 -7.87
N VAL A 79 13.90 -10.28 -7.25
CA VAL A 79 12.71 -10.70 -8.00
C VAL A 79 12.28 -9.53 -8.87
N ALA A 80 12.25 -9.74 -10.19
CA ALA A 80 11.82 -8.74 -11.15
C ALA A 80 10.30 -8.52 -11.07
N GLY A 81 9.85 -7.32 -11.44
CA GLY A 81 8.42 -6.96 -11.51
C GLY A 81 7.92 -6.15 -10.31
N VAL A 82 6.59 -5.93 -10.28
CA VAL A 82 5.94 -5.00 -9.36
C VAL A 82 6.24 -5.30 -7.89
N ALA A 83 6.20 -6.58 -7.49
CA ALA A 83 6.45 -6.97 -6.10
C ALA A 83 7.89 -6.67 -5.65
N GLY A 84 8.89 -6.92 -6.50
CA GLY A 84 10.29 -6.61 -6.20
C GLY A 84 10.57 -5.13 -6.15
N ALA A 85 9.97 -4.34 -7.06
CA ALA A 85 10.07 -2.89 -7.03
C ALA A 85 9.49 -2.32 -5.72
N LEU A 86 8.29 -2.78 -5.31
CA LEU A 86 7.67 -2.37 -4.05
C LEU A 86 8.48 -2.81 -2.82
N ALA A 87 9.02 -4.03 -2.81
CA ALA A 87 9.89 -4.50 -1.73
C ALA A 87 11.14 -3.62 -1.58
N LEU A 88 11.81 -3.28 -2.69
CA LEU A 88 12.97 -2.40 -2.68
C LEU A 88 12.61 -0.98 -2.23
N LEU A 89 11.50 -0.41 -2.73
CA LEU A 89 11.04 0.91 -2.30
C LEU A 89 10.70 0.93 -0.81
N THR A 90 10.07 -0.12 -0.30
CA THR A 90 9.72 -0.25 1.13
C THR A 90 10.98 -0.32 1.98
N GLU A 91 11.96 -1.13 1.58
CA GLU A 91 13.26 -1.26 2.25
C GLU A 91 13.99 0.09 2.30
N HIS A 92 14.13 0.77 1.16
CA HIS A 92 14.98 1.95 1.07
C HIS A 92 14.33 3.22 1.61
N ALA A 93 13.01 3.40 1.40
CA ALA A 93 12.33 4.64 1.75
C ALA A 93 11.69 4.60 3.16
N HIS A 94 11.22 3.43 3.60
CA HIS A 94 10.32 3.35 4.74
C HIS A 94 10.88 2.55 5.92
N THR A 95 11.35 1.32 5.72
CA THR A 95 11.72 0.42 6.85
C THR A 95 13.20 0.42 7.17
N GLY A 96 14.07 0.72 6.19
CA GLY A 96 15.52 0.53 6.31
C GLY A 96 15.92 -0.94 6.47
N ARG A 97 14.99 -1.87 6.22
CA ARG A 97 15.16 -3.31 6.42
C ARG A 97 14.69 -4.09 5.19
N PRO A 98 15.36 -5.22 4.91
CA PRO A 98 14.98 -6.09 3.81
C PRO A 98 13.53 -6.54 3.89
N VAL A 99 12.82 -6.40 2.77
CA VAL A 99 11.51 -7.00 2.56
C VAL A 99 11.70 -8.32 1.83
N VAL A 100 11.29 -9.43 2.45
CA VAL A 100 11.38 -10.76 1.85
C VAL A 100 10.13 -11.01 1.03
N LEU A 101 10.28 -11.53 -0.18
CA LEU A 101 9.14 -11.92 -1.01
C LEU A 101 8.78 -13.38 -0.75
N GLY A 102 7.48 -13.68 -0.68
CA GLY A 102 6.96 -15.03 -0.57
C GLY A 102 5.80 -15.24 -1.55
N HIS A 103 6.02 -16.04 -2.60
CA HIS A 103 4.98 -16.37 -3.57
C HIS A 103 4.06 -17.47 -3.03
N LEU A 104 2.75 -17.32 -3.27
CA LEU A 104 1.74 -18.31 -2.86
C LEU A 104 1.72 -19.56 -3.72
N ALA A 105 2.24 -19.48 -4.95
CA ALA A 105 2.39 -20.61 -5.84
C ALA A 105 3.79 -20.62 -6.49
N GLY A 106 4.10 -21.69 -7.21
CA GLY A 106 5.40 -21.86 -7.88
C GLY A 106 6.47 -22.49 -6.99
N SER A 107 7.62 -22.76 -7.60
CA SER A 107 8.74 -23.47 -6.96
C SER A 107 9.85 -22.55 -6.45
N ALA A 108 9.90 -21.30 -6.89
CA ALA A 108 10.90 -20.32 -6.48
C ALA A 108 10.33 -19.31 -5.48
N ALA A 109 11.14 -18.92 -4.48
CA ALA A 109 10.79 -17.92 -3.47
C ALA A 109 9.39 -18.13 -2.85
N SER A 110 9.05 -19.38 -2.53
CA SER A 110 7.75 -19.71 -1.94
C SER A 110 7.56 -19.09 -0.56
N LEU A 111 6.32 -18.77 -0.20
CA LEU A 111 5.99 -18.21 1.10
C LEU A 111 6.42 -19.13 2.26
N GLY A 112 6.29 -20.46 2.10
CA GLY A 112 6.75 -21.42 3.10
C GLY A 112 8.26 -21.35 3.35
N ALA A 113 9.06 -21.22 2.28
CA ALA A 113 10.52 -21.06 2.41
C ALA A 113 10.89 -19.71 3.05
N ALA A 114 10.18 -18.63 2.70
CA ALA A 114 10.37 -17.32 3.32
C ALA A 114 10.06 -17.35 4.83
N LEU A 115 8.99 -18.04 5.24
CA LEU A 115 8.61 -18.23 6.65
C LEU A 115 9.65 -19.06 7.41
N ALA A 116 10.15 -20.15 6.83
CA ALA A 116 11.20 -20.96 7.44
C ALA A 116 12.50 -20.16 7.66
N ALA A 117 12.90 -19.36 6.66
CA ALA A 117 14.06 -18.46 6.78
C ALA A 117 13.83 -17.37 7.85
N ALA A 118 12.63 -16.81 7.92
CA ALA A 118 12.23 -15.84 8.94
C ALA A 118 12.28 -16.42 10.36
N ALA A 119 11.87 -17.67 10.55
CA ALA A 119 11.92 -18.34 11.84
C ALA A 119 13.35 -18.48 12.40
N ALA A 120 14.34 -18.62 11.51
CA ALA A 120 15.75 -18.69 11.87
C ALA A 120 16.39 -17.31 12.11
N ALA A 121 15.72 -16.22 11.76
CA ALA A 121 16.23 -14.87 11.98
C ALA A 121 16.11 -14.46 13.46
N GLY A 122 17.13 -13.78 13.97
CA GLY A 122 17.11 -13.21 15.32
C GLY A 122 16.03 -12.13 15.46
N ARG A 123 15.26 -12.19 16.56
CA ARG A 123 14.21 -11.24 16.93
C ARG A 123 14.12 -11.10 18.45
N ALA A 124 13.42 -10.07 18.92
CA ALA A 124 13.13 -9.93 20.34
C ALA A 124 12.21 -11.09 20.82
N PRO A 125 12.36 -11.59 22.06
CA PRO A 125 11.59 -12.74 22.57
C PRO A 125 10.07 -12.55 22.50
N ASP A 126 9.61 -11.31 22.69
CA ASP A 126 8.19 -10.97 22.76
C ASP A 126 7.57 -10.67 21.39
N MET A 127 8.34 -10.82 20.30
CA MET A 127 7.91 -10.52 18.94
C MET A 127 7.48 -11.77 18.17
N PRO A 128 6.48 -11.66 17.28
CA PRO A 128 6.09 -12.77 16.42
C PRO A 128 7.26 -13.19 15.51
N PRO A 129 7.36 -14.46 15.10
CA PRO A 129 8.43 -14.92 14.22
C PRO A 129 8.49 -14.22 12.86
N ALA A 130 7.34 -13.84 12.32
CA ALA A 130 7.24 -13.11 11.07
C ALA A 130 5.94 -12.29 11.01
N VAL A 131 5.96 -11.22 10.22
CA VAL A 131 4.76 -10.50 9.79
C VAL A 131 4.63 -10.64 8.27
N VAL A 132 3.48 -11.14 7.83
CA VAL A 132 3.17 -11.36 6.42
C VAL A 132 2.18 -10.29 5.96
N VAL A 133 2.60 -9.45 5.03
CA VAL A 133 1.76 -8.43 4.40
C VAL A 133 1.28 -8.97 3.05
N PRO A 134 -0.04 -9.16 2.84
CA PRO A 134 -0.55 -9.58 1.54
C PRO A 134 -0.45 -8.44 0.52
N LEU A 135 0.14 -8.71 -0.65
CA LEU A 135 0.20 -7.77 -1.77
C LEU A 135 -1.14 -7.80 -2.53
N LEU A 136 -2.18 -7.30 -1.86
CA LEU A 136 -3.55 -7.24 -2.35
C LEU A 136 -4.12 -5.84 -2.20
N ALA A 137 -4.75 -5.32 -3.26
CA ALA A 137 -5.41 -4.02 -3.21
C ALA A 137 -6.66 -4.03 -2.30
N GLY A 138 -7.31 -5.19 -2.14
CA GLY A 138 -8.50 -5.39 -1.30
C GLY A 138 -8.67 -6.86 -0.94
N PRO A 139 -9.73 -7.22 -0.21
CA PRO A 139 -9.96 -8.60 0.24
C PRO A 139 -10.23 -9.57 -0.91
N ASP A 140 -9.61 -10.74 -0.91
CA ASP A 140 -9.87 -11.82 -1.87
C ASP A 140 -9.98 -13.14 -1.11
N PRO A 141 -11.18 -13.75 -1.01
CA PRO A 141 -11.39 -14.96 -0.22
C PRO A 141 -10.55 -16.17 -0.68
N VAL A 142 -10.22 -16.27 -1.97
CA VAL A 142 -9.42 -17.37 -2.52
C VAL A 142 -7.98 -17.20 -2.11
N ILE A 143 -7.44 -15.99 -2.27
CA ILE A 143 -6.06 -15.68 -1.92
C ILE A 143 -5.87 -15.70 -0.40
N ASP A 144 -6.81 -15.14 0.36
CA ASP A 144 -6.79 -15.14 1.83
C ASP A 144 -6.80 -16.57 2.40
N ARG A 145 -7.57 -17.47 1.79
CA ARG A 145 -7.58 -18.88 2.17
C ARG A 145 -6.25 -19.54 1.86
N ALA A 146 -5.72 -19.38 0.64
CA ALA A 146 -4.44 -19.96 0.24
C ALA A 146 -3.28 -19.45 1.11
N LEU A 147 -3.30 -18.17 1.48
CA LEU A 147 -2.35 -17.54 2.38
C LEU A 147 -2.39 -18.19 3.77
N ARG A 148 -3.58 -18.31 4.37
CA ARG A 148 -3.76 -18.95 5.68
C ARG A 148 -3.32 -20.42 5.66
N GLU A 149 -3.72 -21.17 4.63
CA GLU A 149 -3.33 -22.58 4.46
C GLU A 149 -1.81 -22.73 4.35
N THR A 150 -1.13 -21.85 3.60
CA THR A 150 0.32 -21.86 3.45
C THR A 150 1.05 -21.54 4.75
N VAL A 151 0.56 -20.55 5.51
CA VAL A 151 1.12 -20.21 6.84
C VAL A 151 0.97 -21.39 7.80
N VAL A 152 -0.21 -22.01 7.86
CA VAL A 152 -0.44 -23.21 8.70
C VAL A 152 0.47 -24.36 8.28
N ALA A 153 0.57 -24.64 6.97
CA ALA A 153 1.42 -25.70 6.44
C ALA A 153 2.92 -25.49 6.70
N SER A 154 3.36 -24.23 6.85
CA SER A 154 4.76 -23.91 7.18
C SER A 154 5.16 -24.30 8.61
N GLY A 155 4.19 -24.41 9.53
CA GLY A 155 4.44 -24.63 10.96
C GLY A 155 5.10 -23.45 11.69
N VAL A 156 5.36 -22.33 11.00
CA VAL A 156 5.96 -21.13 11.58
C VAL A 156 4.84 -20.15 11.99
N PRO A 157 4.74 -19.74 13.26
CA PRO A 157 3.79 -18.71 13.66
C PRO A 157 4.08 -17.40 12.93
N ALA A 158 3.07 -16.83 12.28
CA ALA A 158 3.18 -15.56 11.59
C ALA A 158 1.90 -14.74 11.75
N VAL A 159 2.07 -13.43 11.88
CA VAL A 159 0.95 -12.49 11.91
C VAL A 159 0.65 -12.07 10.48
N ILE A 160 -0.58 -12.30 10.02
CA ILE A 160 -1.04 -11.87 8.70
C ILE A 160 -1.66 -10.48 8.84
N ALA A 161 -1.11 -9.50 8.13
CA ALA A 161 -1.66 -8.15 8.03
C ALA A 161 -2.94 -8.11 7.17
N GLU A 162 -3.72 -7.05 7.36
CA GLU A 162 -4.85 -6.73 6.47
C GLU A 162 -4.35 -6.40 5.04
N PRO A 163 -5.20 -6.58 4.01
CA PRO A 163 -4.93 -6.08 2.66
C PRO A 163 -4.56 -4.59 2.62
N LEU A 164 -3.91 -4.14 1.56
CA LEU A 164 -3.45 -2.75 1.47
C LEU A 164 -4.63 -1.77 1.48
N GLY A 165 -5.74 -2.10 0.82
CA GLY A 165 -6.95 -1.27 0.82
C GLY A 165 -7.99 -1.66 1.88
N PRO A 166 -8.95 -0.74 2.16
CA PRO A 166 -9.12 0.58 1.57
C PRO A 166 -8.30 1.64 2.31
N HIS A 167 -7.67 2.58 1.60
CA HIS A 167 -6.83 3.59 2.26
C HIS A 167 -6.72 4.90 1.45
N PRO A 168 -6.61 6.08 2.10
CA PRO A 168 -6.39 7.37 1.42
C PRO A 168 -5.17 7.41 0.48
N LEU A 169 -4.16 6.59 0.77
CA LEU A 169 -2.97 6.43 -0.09
C LEU A 169 -3.28 5.67 -1.39
N ILE A 170 -4.25 4.76 -1.40
CA ILE A 170 -4.69 4.13 -2.65
C ILE A 170 -5.47 5.13 -3.50
N ALA A 171 -6.37 5.92 -2.88
CA ALA A 171 -7.06 7.01 -3.59
C ALA A 171 -6.06 8.05 -4.15
N GLN A 172 -4.93 8.26 -3.48
CA GLN A 172 -3.83 9.05 -4.03
C GLN A 172 -3.20 8.41 -5.26
N ALA A 173 -2.80 7.14 -5.19
CA ALA A 173 -2.18 6.43 -6.30
C ALA A 173 -3.12 6.38 -7.51
N LEU A 174 -4.42 6.13 -7.32
CA LEU A 174 -5.42 6.17 -8.40
C LEU A 174 -5.51 7.56 -9.03
N HIS A 175 -5.51 8.62 -8.23
CA HIS A 175 -5.53 9.98 -8.73
C HIS A 175 -4.28 10.31 -9.57
N GLU A 176 -3.09 9.90 -9.09
CA GLU A 176 -1.83 10.08 -9.81
C GLU A 176 -1.81 9.29 -11.11
N ARG A 177 -2.27 8.03 -11.13
CA ARG A 177 -2.43 7.23 -12.38
C ARG A 177 -3.41 7.86 -13.37
N LEU A 178 -4.51 8.44 -12.88
CA LEU A 178 -5.45 9.18 -13.72
C LEU A 178 -4.82 10.46 -14.28
N ALA A 179 -4.00 11.15 -13.50
CA ALA A 179 -3.30 12.35 -13.94
C ALA A 179 -2.21 12.03 -14.98
N GLU A 180 -1.45 10.95 -14.79
CA GLU A 180 -0.49 10.43 -15.77
C GLU A 180 -1.17 10.12 -17.12
N ALA A 181 -2.40 9.60 -17.08
CA ALA A 181 -3.22 9.35 -18.27
C ALA A 181 -3.89 10.62 -18.84
N GLY A 182 -3.68 11.80 -18.26
CA GLY A 182 -4.32 13.05 -18.67
C GLY A 182 -5.83 13.13 -18.35
N LEU A 183 -6.34 12.23 -17.51
CA LEU A 183 -7.75 12.11 -17.15
C LEU A 183 -8.11 12.93 -15.90
N ALA A 184 -7.11 13.28 -15.09
CA ALA A 184 -7.22 14.11 -13.90
C ALA A 184 -6.17 15.23 -13.86
N ARG A 185 -6.43 16.25 -13.05
CA ARG A 185 -5.44 17.30 -12.75
C ARG A 185 -4.31 16.73 -11.90
N ALA A 186 -3.07 16.93 -12.33
CA ALA A 186 -1.88 16.49 -11.59
C ALA A 186 -1.62 17.32 -10.31
N ASP A 187 -2.04 18.59 -10.26
CA ASP A 187 -1.78 19.45 -9.10
C ASP A 187 -2.85 20.54 -8.90
N ARG A 188 -3.00 21.03 -7.65
CA ARG A 188 -3.86 22.16 -7.27
C ARG A 188 -3.14 23.52 -7.42
N ILE A 189 -2.04 23.59 -8.14
CA ILE A 189 -1.36 24.87 -8.42
C ILE A 189 -2.24 25.69 -9.38
N ARG A 190 -2.79 26.78 -8.83
CA ARG A 190 -3.82 27.67 -9.40
C ARG A 190 -3.49 28.36 -10.74
N MET A 191 -2.40 28.02 -11.42
CA MET A 191 -1.88 28.82 -12.53
C MET A 191 -1.78 28.11 -13.89
N MET A 192 -2.17 26.84 -14.01
CA MET A 192 -2.27 26.19 -15.33
C MET A 192 -3.60 25.45 -15.48
N THR A 193 -4.40 25.91 -16.46
CA THR A 193 -5.75 25.43 -16.77
C THR A 193 -5.72 24.11 -17.53
N THR A 194 -5.49 23.00 -16.83
CA THR A 194 -5.96 21.70 -17.31
C THR A 194 -7.30 21.43 -16.63
N VAL A 195 -8.38 21.19 -17.36
CA VAL A 195 -9.67 20.79 -16.75
C VAL A 195 -9.60 19.30 -16.44
N THR A 196 -10.15 18.84 -15.31
CA THR A 196 -10.35 17.40 -15.08
C THR A 196 -11.19 16.88 -16.24
N VAL A 197 -10.61 16.04 -17.10
CA VAL A 197 -11.28 15.57 -18.33
C VAL A 197 -12.38 14.58 -17.97
N ALA A 198 -12.14 13.71 -16.99
CA ALA A 198 -13.15 12.77 -16.52
C ALA A 198 -14.29 13.53 -15.81
N GLY A 199 -15.52 13.32 -16.27
CA GLY A 199 -16.76 13.70 -15.60
C GLY A 199 -17.29 12.63 -14.63
N GLY A 200 -16.65 11.45 -14.60
CA GLY A 200 -16.90 10.39 -13.64
C GLY A 200 -15.86 9.26 -13.77
N VAL A 201 -15.61 8.53 -12.68
CA VAL A 201 -14.59 7.47 -12.63
C VAL A 201 -15.20 6.14 -12.18
N VAL A 202 -14.90 5.07 -12.93
CA VAL A 202 -15.18 3.70 -12.51
C VAL A 202 -13.89 3.08 -12.03
N ILE A 203 -13.85 2.70 -10.75
CA ILE A 203 -12.75 1.94 -10.16
C ILE A 203 -13.01 0.46 -10.43
N ALA A 204 -12.12 -0.20 -11.16
CA ALA A 204 -12.28 -1.61 -11.56
C ALA A 204 -11.54 -2.54 -10.58
N VAL A 205 -12.27 -3.41 -9.89
CA VAL A 205 -11.81 -4.11 -8.67
C VAL A 205 -11.86 -5.64 -8.84
N PRO A 206 -10.80 -6.38 -8.48
CA PRO A 206 -10.81 -7.84 -8.38
C PRO A 206 -11.21 -8.32 -6.97
N GLY A 207 -11.46 -9.61 -6.75
CA GLY A 207 -11.72 -10.19 -5.42
C GLY A 207 -13.20 -10.26 -5.06
N GLY A 208 -14.08 -10.18 -6.06
CA GLY A 208 -15.52 -10.37 -5.91
C GLY A 208 -16.26 -9.29 -5.10
N PRO A 209 -17.50 -9.59 -4.61
CA PRO A 209 -18.39 -8.59 -4.04
C PRO A 209 -17.90 -7.92 -2.74
N ALA A 210 -17.09 -8.63 -1.94
CA ALA A 210 -16.52 -8.07 -0.73
C ALA A 210 -15.49 -6.98 -1.06
N ALA A 211 -14.63 -7.23 -2.05
CA ALA A 211 -13.66 -6.26 -2.53
C ALA A 211 -14.32 -5.02 -3.13
N VAL A 212 -15.41 -5.19 -3.89
CA VAL A 212 -16.17 -4.06 -4.44
C VAL A 212 -16.73 -3.17 -3.33
N ARG A 213 -17.36 -3.77 -2.30
CA ARG A 213 -17.89 -3.01 -1.15
C ARG A 213 -16.79 -2.24 -0.40
N ASP A 214 -15.64 -2.87 -0.23
CA ASP A 214 -14.50 -2.27 0.44
C ASP A 214 -13.89 -1.13 -0.40
N ALA A 215 -13.78 -1.33 -1.70
CA ALA A 215 -13.28 -0.34 -2.66
C ALA A 215 -14.21 0.87 -2.84
N GLU A 216 -15.49 0.79 -2.48
CA GLU A 216 -16.37 1.97 -2.46
C GLU A 216 -15.86 3.05 -1.47
N VAL A 217 -15.19 2.66 -0.38
CA VAL A 217 -14.52 3.62 0.52
C VAL A 217 -13.43 4.38 -0.25
N SER A 218 -12.61 3.65 -1.01
CA SER A 218 -11.59 4.25 -1.89
C SER A 218 -12.22 5.09 -3.01
N ALA A 219 -13.40 4.72 -3.52
CA ALA A 219 -14.15 5.50 -4.50
C ALA A 219 -14.60 6.85 -3.93
N VAL A 220 -15.15 6.87 -2.71
CA VAL A 220 -15.52 8.13 -2.03
C VAL A 220 -14.30 9.02 -1.80
N LEU A 221 -13.18 8.44 -1.35
CA LEU A 221 -11.92 9.18 -1.15
C LEU A 221 -11.38 9.76 -2.47
N LEU A 222 -11.46 8.99 -3.56
CA LEU A 222 -11.05 9.44 -4.89
C LEU A 222 -12.00 10.51 -5.44
N ALA A 223 -13.31 10.34 -5.29
CA ALA A 223 -14.32 11.33 -5.70
C ALA A 223 -14.10 12.67 -5.02
N SER A 224 -13.81 12.65 -3.72
CA SER A 224 -13.46 13.86 -2.94
C SER A 224 -12.20 14.55 -3.48
N ARG A 225 -11.17 13.77 -3.87
CA ARG A 225 -9.94 14.30 -4.47
C ARG A 225 -10.14 14.89 -5.86
N LEU A 226 -11.00 14.28 -6.68
CA LEU A 226 -11.23 14.69 -8.08
C LEU A 226 -12.34 15.74 -8.24
N ALA A 227 -13.23 15.86 -7.26
CA ALA A 227 -14.49 16.59 -7.34
C ALA A 227 -15.42 16.08 -8.47
N VAL A 228 -15.40 14.77 -8.75
CA VAL A 228 -16.27 14.09 -9.72
C VAL A 228 -16.79 12.78 -9.12
N PRO A 229 -17.95 12.26 -9.53
CA PRO A 229 -18.47 11.00 -9.01
C PRO A 229 -17.52 9.84 -9.34
N ALA A 230 -17.30 8.97 -8.37
CA ALA A 230 -16.58 7.71 -8.55
C ALA A 230 -17.37 6.55 -7.94
N THR A 231 -17.28 5.37 -8.55
CA THR A 231 -17.95 4.14 -8.08
C THR A 231 -17.06 2.94 -8.34
N ALA A 232 -17.18 1.90 -7.53
CA ALA A 232 -16.49 0.63 -7.74
C ALA A 232 -17.31 -0.30 -8.64
N ALA A 233 -16.60 -1.08 -9.46
CA ALA A 233 -17.19 -2.11 -10.30
C ALA A 233 -16.31 -3.37 -10.27
N SER A 234 -16.96 -4.52 -10.40
CA SER A 234 -16.28 -5.82 -10.40
C SER A 234 -15.58 -6.06 -11.73
N LEU A 235 -14.34 -6.56 -11.71
CA LEU A 235 -13.66 -7.14 -12.88
C LEU A 235 -14.09 -8.58 -13.16
N GLU A 236 -14.74 -9.21 -12.19
CA GLU A 236 -15.26 -10.57 -12.27
C GLU A 236 -16.74 -10.58 -12.63
N ASP A 237 -17.13 -11.59 -13.39
CA ASP A 237 -18.53 -11.82 -13.78
C ASP A 237 -19.27 -12.53 -12.64
N GLY A 238 -20.47 -12.05 -12.30
CA GLY A 238 -21.29 -12.64 -11.25
C GLY A 238 -22.74 -12.12 -11.30
N PRO A 239 -23.71 -12.88 -10.75
CA PRO A 239 -25.13 -12.56 -10.87
C PRO A 239 -25.53 -11.20 -10.27
N ASP A 240 -24.82 -10.76 -9.22
CA ASP A 240 -25.04 -9.46 -8.55
C ASP A 240 -23.89 -8.48 -8.75
N ALA A 241 -22.93 -8.81 -9.64
CA ALA A 241 -21.74 -8.01 -9.86
C ALA A 241 -22.04 -6.91 -10.88
N ILE A 242 -21.88 -5.65 -10.47
CA ILE A 242 -21.96 -4.52 -11.42
C ILE A 242 -20.68 -4.53 -12.26
N SER A 243 -20.85 -4.72 -13.56
CA SER A 243 -19.73 -4.69 -14.51
C SER A 243 -19.21 -3.26 -14.70
N PRO A 244 -17.95 -3.07 -15.16
CA PRO A 244 -17.42 -1.73 -15.41
C PRO A 244 -18.20 -1.01 -16.51
N ALA A 245 -18.74 -1.75 -17.48
CA ALA A 245 -19.59 -1.21 -18.54
C ALA A 245 -20.90 -0.64 -17.98
N GLU A 246 -21.54 -1.38 -17.08
CA GLU A 246 -22.79 -0.96 -16.43
C GLU A 246 -22.56 0.23 -15.50
N ALA A 247 -21.51 0.21 -14.67
CA ALA A 247 -21.12 1.34 -13.83
C ALA A 247 -20.87 2.60 -14.67
N ALA A 248 -20.17 2.46 -15.81
CA ALA A 248 -19.94 3.57 -16.73
C ALA A 248 -21.25 4.09 -17.36
N ALA A 249 -22.19 3.21 -17.71
CA ALA A 249 -23.51 3.61 -18.20
C ALA A 249 -24.30 4.38 -17.14
N ARG A 250 -24.26 3.94 -15.87
CA ARG A 250 -24.90 4.63 -14.74
C ARG A 250 -24.30 6.02 -14.51
N LEU A 251 -22.99 6.17 -14.58
CA LEU A 251 -22.33 7.49 -14.49
C LEU A 251 -22.75 8.42 -15.63
N ARG A 252 -22.82 7.92 -16.87
CA ARG A 252 -23.30 8.69 -18.02
C ARG A 252 -24.77 9.12 -17.84
N ALA A 253 -25.63 8.22 -17.37
CA ALA A 253 -27.03 8.53 -17.05
C ALA A 253 -27.16 9.59 -15.94
N ALA A 254 -26.22 9.64 -15.01
CA ALA A 254 -26.11 10.66 -13.97
C ALA A 254 -25.47 11.99 -14.44
N GLY A 255 -25.13 12.11 -15.73
CA GLY A 255 -24.62 13.35 -16.34
C GLY A 255 -23.11 13.41 -16.54
N ALA A 256 -22.35 12.32 -16.30
CA ALA A 256 -20.93 12.29 -16.59
C ALA A 256 -20.68 12.35 -18.12
N THR A 257 -20.05 13.43 -18.59
CA THR A 257 -19.77 13.65 -20.02
C THR A 257 -18.66 12.76 -20.55
N HIS A 258 -17.66 12.45 -19.72
CA HIS A 258 -16.53 11.58 -20.04
C HIS A 258 -16.28 10.63 -18.87
N VAL A 259 -16.31 9.32 -19.11
CA VAL A 259 -16.02 8.31 -18.09
C VAL A 259 -14.56 7.85 -18.22
N ALA A 260 -13.89 7.67 -17.10
CA ALA A 260 -12.57 7.06 -17.01
C ALA A 260 -12.63 5.75 -16.21
N PHE A 261 -11.87 4.75 -16.65
CA PHE A 261 -11.62 3.52 -15.93
C PHE A 261 -10.28 3.61 -15.18
N ALA A 262 -10.31 3.32 -13.89
CA ALA A 262 -9.13 3.28 -13.04
C ALA A 262 -8.96 1.85 -12.47
N PRO A 263 -7.96 1.06 -12.91
CA PRO A 263 -7.76 -0.28 -12.38
C PRO A 263 -7.27 -0.24 -10.92
N TYR A 264 -8.05 -0.81 -10.01
CA TYR A 264 -7.74 -0.98 -8.58
C TYR A 264 -6.96 -2.28 -8.36
N VAL A 265 -5.83 -2.36 -9.06
CA VAL A 265 -5.05 -3.59 -9.19
C VAL A 265 -3.59 -3.24 -9.06
N ILE A 266 -2.87 -3.95 -8.20
CA ILE A 266 -1.41 -3.86 -8.06
C ILE A 266 -0.76 -4.60 -9.23
N GLY A 267 -1.25 -5.79 -9.57
CA GLY A 267 -0.79 -6.56 -10.73
C GLY A 267 -0.89 -8.06 -10.52
N PRO A 268 -0.15 -8.64 -9.55
CA PRO A 268 -0.05 -10.09 -9.39
C PRO A 268 -1.35 -10.78 -9.02
N GLU A 269 -2.32 -10.04 -8.47
CA GLU A 269 -3.62 -10.58 -8.06
C GLU A 269 -4.61 -10.77 -9.22
N VAL A 270 -4.34 -10.24 -10.42
CA VAL A 270 -5.24 -10.34 -11.58
C VAL A 270 -4.57 -10.95 -12.79
N ALA A 271 -5.29 -11.85 -13.47
CA ALA A 271 -4.85 -12.40 -14.76
C ALA A 271 -4.75 -11.29 -15.83
N PRO A 272 -3.68 -11.24 -16.65
CA PRO A 272 -3.49 -10.21 -17.68
C PRO A 272 -4.68 -10.07 -18.66
N ALA A 273 -5.38 -11.17 -18.94
CA ALA A 273 -6.56 -11.19 -19.79
C ALA A 273 -7.69 -10.28 -19.26
N ARG A 274 -7.88 -10.18 -17.95
CA ARG A 274 -8.91 -9.33 -17.34
C ARG A 274 -8.61 -7.84 -17.54
N LEU A 275 -7.34 -7.45 -17.40
CA LEU A 275 -6.90 -6.08 -17.71
C LEU A 275 -7.02 -5.78 -19.21
N ALA A 276 -6.73 -6.75 -20.08
CA ALA A 276 -6.94 -6.61 -21.52
C ALA A 276 -8.42 -6.42 -21.89
N MET A 277 -9.34 -7.13 -21.21
CA MET A 277 -10.78 -6.94 -21.38
C MET A 277 -11.23 -5.54 -20.97
N LEU A 278 -10.73 -5.02 -19.84
CA LEU A 278 -10.99 -3.64 -19.42
C LEU A 278 -10.46 -2.63 -20.45
N SER A 279 -9.26 -2.88 -20.99
CA SER A 279 -8.68 -2.04 -22.04
C SER A 279 -9.51 -2.05 -23.32
N LYS A 280 -10.00 -3.21 -23.74
CA LYS A 280 -10.90 -3.34 -24.90
C LYS A 280 -12.20 -2.58 -24.65
N LEU A 281 -12.80 -2.71 -23.47
CA LEU A 281 -14.02 -1.98 -23.11
C LEU A 281 -13.81 -0.46 -23.15
N ALA A 282 -12.68 0.03 -22.66
CA ALA A 282 -12.35 1.45 -22.71
C ALA A 282 -12.30 1.95 -24.17
N ALA A 283 -11.61 1.22 -25.05
CA ALA A 283 -11.53 1.54 -26.47
C ALA A 283 -12.90 1.51 -27.17
N ASP A 284 -13.69 0.45 -26.94
CA ASP A 284 -15.01 0.27 -27.56
C ASP A 284 -16.01 1.37 -27.15
N THR A 285 -15.85 1.94 -25.96
CA THR A 285 -16.76 2.96 -25.39
C THR A 285 -16.22 4.38 -25.45
N GLY A 286 -15.02 4.59 -26.00
CA GLY A 286 -14.32 5.88 -25.99
C GLY A 286 -14.01 6.42 -24.59
N ALA A 287 -14.00 5.55 -23.57
CA ALA A 287 -13.69 5.93 -22.20
C ALA A 287 -12.17 6.06 -22.00
N GLY A 288 -11.76 6.95 -21.09
CA GLY A 288 -10.37 7.02 -20.65
C GLY A 288 -9.96 5.78 -19.87
N LEU A 289 -8.69 5.41 -19.90
CA LEU A 289 -8.12 4.32 -19.10
C LEU A 289 -6.82 4.76 -18.44
N ALA A 290 -6.75 4.63 -17.12
CA ALA A 290 -5.51 4.80 -16.37
C ALA A 290 -4.71 3.49 -16.30
N ALA A 291 -3.40 3.60 -16.04
CA ALA A 291 -2.59 2.44 -15.72
C ALA A 291 -3.03 1.83 -14.36
N PRO A 292 -2.79 0.53 -14.12
CA PRO A 292 -2.96 -0.09 -12.80
C PRO A 292 -2.10 0.61 -11.73
N LEU A 293 -2.38 0.34 -10.46
CA LEU A 293 -1.57 0.85 -9.35
C LEU A 293 -0.11 0.43 -9.54
N GLY A 294 0.16 -0.83 -9.87
CA GLY A 294 1.52 -1.26 -10.21
C GLY A 294 2.48 -1.08 -9.04
N ASP A 295 3.67 -0.62 -9.35
CA ASP A 295 4.77 -0.34 -8.43
C ASP A 295 4.74 1.09 -7.86
N HIS A 296 3.55 1.71 -7.80
CA HIS A 296 3.41 3.10 -7.39
C HIS A 296 4.06 3.34 -6.00
N PRO A 297 4.97 4.33 -5.84
CA PRO A 297 5.77 4.49 -4.62
C PRO A 297 4.96 4.64 -3.33
N VAL A 298 3.79 5.25 -3.42
CA VAL A 298 2.84 5.38 -2.30
C VAL A 298 2.41 4.01 -1.71
N LEU A 299 2.40 2.93 -2.51
CA LEU A 299 2.12 1.60 -2.00
C LEU A 299 3.24 1.05 -1.10
N ALA A 300 4.50 1.45 -1.31
CA ALA A 300 5.61 1.07 -0.43
C ALA A 300 5.43 1.66 0.98
N HIS A 301 4.93 2.89 1.07
CA HIS A 301 4.53 3.50 2.34
C HIS A 301 3.41 2.66 2.99
N LEU A 302 2.37 2.32 2.22
CA LEU A 302 1.23 1.55 2.72
C LEU A 302 1.61 0.14 3.20
N ILE A 303 2.56 -0.53 2.54
CA ILE A 303 3.12 -1.81 2.99
C ILE A 303 3.77 -1.65 4.38
N ALA A 304 4.58 -0.60 4.56
CA ALA A 304 5.21 -0.33 5.86
C ALA A 304 4.18 -0.02 6.95
N LEU A 305 3.11 0.72 6.62
CA LEU A 305 1.99 0.98 7.54
C LEU A 305 1.30 -0.32 7.98
N ARG A 306 0.91 -1.19 7.02
CA ARG A 306 0.27 -2.47 7.33
C ARG A 306 1.11 -3.38 8.19
N TYR A 307 2.43 -3.37 7.97
CA TYR A 307 3.37 -4.08 8.83
C TYR A 307 3.35 -3.55 10.28
N VAL A 308 3.43 -2.23 10.47
CA VAL A 308 3.41 -1.62 11.82
C VAL A 308 2.06 -1.87 12.51
N GLU A 309 0.95 -1.71 11.79
CA GLU A 309 -0.41 -1.97 12.33
C GLU A 309 -0.57 -3.41 12.80
N ALA A 310 -0.11 -4.38 12.00
CA ALA A 310 -0.14 -5.79 12.37
C ALA A 310 0.73 -6.10 13.59
N LEU A 311 1.90 -5.47 13.69
CA LEU A 311 2.80 -5.62 14.82
C LEU A 311 2.20 -5.04 16.11
N GLU A 312 1.61 -3.84 16.04
CA GLU A 312 0.91 -3.20 17.16
C GLU A 312 -0.33 -4.00 17.60
N LYS A 313 -1.03 -4.62 16.66
CA LYS A 313 -2.15 -5.51 16.98
C LYS A 313 -1.68 -6.76 17.72
N ALA A 314 -0.65 -7.44 17.21
CA ALA A 314 -0.09 -8.64 17.82
C ALA A 314 0.47 -8.38 19.24
N LEU A 315 1.15 -7.25 19.44
CA LEU A 315 1.67 -6.86 20.76
C LEU A 315 0.54 -6.58 21.76
N ARG A 316 -0.57 -5.96 21.32
CA ARG A 316 -1.75 -5.75 22.18
C ARG A 316 -2.44 -7.04 22.56
N GLU A 317 -2.57 -7.97 21.61
CA GLU A 317 -3.15 -9.30 21.86
C GLU A 317 -2.28 -10.13 22.82
N GLY A 318 -0.95 -10.04 22.71
CA GLY A 318 -0.02 -10.70 23.62
C GLY A 318 0.02 -10.13 25.04
N GLN A 319 -0.41 -8.88 25.25
CA GLN A 319 -0.52 -8.27 26.59
C GLN A 319 -1.83 -8.60 27.31
N LEU A 320 -2.82 -9.12 26.59
CA LEU A 320 -4.13 -9.49 27.13
C LEU A 320 -4.18 -10.96 27.62
N HIS A 321 -3.11 -11.72 27.43
CA HIS A 321 -2.95 -13.12 27.82
C HIS A 321 -1.82 -13.28 28.84
#